data_AF-A0AAU1Y7W4-F1
#
_entry.id   AF-A0AAU1Y7W4-F1
#
_cell.length_a   1.000
_cell.length_b   1.000
_cell.length_c   1.000
_cell.angle_alpha   90.00
_cell.angle_beta   90.00
_cell.angle_gamma   90.00
#
_symmetry.space_group_name_H-M   'P 1'
#
loop_
_entity.id
_entity.type
_entity.pdbx_description
1 polymer ?
#
loop_
_entity_poly.entity_id
_entity_poly.type
_entity_poly.pdbx_seq_one_letter_code
_entity_poly.pdbx_strand_id
1 'polypeptide(L)'
;MNHPTSGTGPTGTGTDTGTGAGVGVDAGAETGVGSGADSGAAGSGVGGAYAADTGQLLREAFAEAAYDVTPPPVPLEAIERDGRKRRRRRRAAALSTGCGLLLIPLVVLALRPDGPSSTVRPMAPPSPNPSAGASPSPTPTPTPARTSETSAPLAGQVRVVAPEERVTTEQGTELWLTADGKHWRDPEPEPGVTGPDQFRSLVDGNLDTSEPGISLQGSGSATGGYTVHGLFYGVRSAAAGVRITTYDGTVLDGTVLRLKGTTNWGVYYGHVRVPEDLARSLDFQDPVHEVMVYGTDGEVLAENYFGP
;
A
#
# COMPACT_ATOMS: atom_id res chain seq x y z
N MET A 1 -58.27 -44.23 -8.80
CA MET A 1 -59.01 -43.18 -9.53
C MET A 1 -58.03 -42.11 -9.97
N ASN A 2 -57.89 -42.00 -11.29
CA ASN A 2 -57.50 -40.84 -12.12
C ASN A 2 -56.04 -40.33 -12.13
N HIS A 3 -55.26 -40.86 -13.09
CA HIS A 3 -54.48 -40.08 -14.08
C HIS A 3 -55.41 -39.72 -15.27
N PRO A 4 -55.19 -38.66 -16.10
CA PRO A 4 -54.16 -38.65 -17.20
C PRO A 4 -53.58 -37.23 -17.58
N THR A 5 -52.30 -37.03 -17.99
CA THR A 5 -51.54 -37.09 -19.28
C THR A 5 -51.48 -35.84 -20.20
N SER A 6 -50.32 -35.72 -20.89
CA SER A 6 -50.01 -35.06 -22.20
C SER A 6 -49.52 -33.60 -22.12
N GLY A 7 -48.41 -33.14 -22.74
CA GLY A 7 -47.64 -33.48 -23.96
C GLY A 7 -47.38 -32.12 -24.68
N THR A 8 -46.22 -31.74 -25.22
CA THR A 8 -45.66 -32.09 -26.55
C THR A 8 -44.38 -31.25 -26.81
N GLY A 9 -43.38 -31.79 -27.52
CA GLY A 9 -42.15 -31.09 -28.01
C GLY A 9 -42.37 -30.14 -29.21
N PRO A 10 -41.30 -29.66 -29.89
CA PRO A 10 -40.73 -30.45 -31.01
C PRO A 10 -39.18 -30.40 -31.22
N THR A 11 -38.75 -31.41 -31.99
CA THR A 11 -37.60 -31.61 -32.92
C THR A 11 -36.87 -30.34 -33.43
N GLY A 12 -35.56 -30.30 -33.74
CA GLY A 12 -34.60 -31.30 -34.20
C GLY A 12 -34.19 -31.05 -35.66
N THR A 13 -32.96 -30.60 -35.93
CA THR A 13 -32.23 -30.75 -37.21
C THR A 13 -30.73 -30.88 -36.92
N GLY A 14 -30.07 -31.82 -37.58
CA GLY A 14 -28.64 -32.06 -37.46
C GLY A 14 -27.96 -32.13 -38.83
N THR A 15 -26.65 -32.30 -38.81
CA THR A 15 -25.84 -32.92 -39.87
C THR A 15 -24.51 -33.45 -39.30
N ASP A 16 -24.28 -34.74 -39.56
CA ASP A 16 -23.06 -35.55 -39.72
C ASP A 16 -21.76 -34.83 -40.16
N THR A 17 -20.52 -35.37 -40.09
CA THR A 17 -19.97 -36.76 -40.04
C THR A 17 -18.52 -36.68 -39.51
N GLY A 18 -18.05 -37.56 -38.60
CA GLY A 18 -17.20 -38.74 -38.88
C GLY A 18 -15.76 -38.54 -38.34
N THR A 19 -14.88 -39.50 -38.02
CA THR A 19 -14.85 -40.97 -37.86
C THR A 19 -13.44 -41.31 -37.33
N GLY A 20 -13.28 -42.32 -36.47
CA GLY A 20 -12.02 -43.01 -36.15
C GLY A 20 -11.71 -43.07 -34.65
N ALA A 21 -12.17 -44.06 -33.86
CA ALA A 21 -11.83 -45.49 -33.81
C ALA A 21 -10.39 -45.80 -33.34
N GLY A 22 -10.25 -46.48 -32.20
CA GLY A 22 -8.97 -47.04 -31.74
C GLY A 22 -8.92 -47.43 -30.27
N VAL A 23 -9.52 -48.57 -29.93
CA VAL A 23 -9.53 -49.25 -28.62
C VAL A 23 -8.17 -49.90 -28.33
N GLY A 24 -7.80 -50.01 -27.05
CA GLY A 24 -6.71 -50.89 -26.60
C GLY A 24 -6.44 -50.80 -25.11
N VAL A 25 -7.20 -51.56 -24.33
CA VAL A 25 -6.89 -51.93 -22.93
C VAL A 25 -5.85 -53.05 -22.98
N ASP A 26 -4.79 -52.98 -22.17
CA ASP A 26 -4.25 -54.20 -21.56
C ASP A 26 -3.44 -53.91 -20.28
N ALA A 27 -3.72 -54.76 -19.29
CA ALA A 27 -3.03 -54.85 -18.02
C ALA A 27 -1.82 -55.79 -18.16
N GLY A 28 -0.75 -55.49 -17.42
CA GLY A 28 0.41 -56.36 -17.33
C GLY A 28 1.25 -56.01 -16.11
N ALA A 29 1.02 -56.74 -15.02
CA ALA A 29 1.91 -56.78 -13.86
C ALA A 29 3.08 -57.73 -14.17
N GLU A 30 4.32 -57.29 -13.99
CA GLU A 30 5.44 -58.19 -13.72
C GLU A 30 6.42 -57.59 -12.72
N THR A 31 6.80 -58.46 -11.79
CA THR A 31 7.77 -58.34 -10.71
C THR A 31 9.21 -58.35 -11.23
N GLY A 32 10.08 -57.56 -10.61
CA GLY A 32 11.51 -57.55 -10.92
C GLY A 32 12.36 -57.12 -9.74
N VAL A 33 12.75 -58.10 -8.93
CA VAL A 33 13.73 -57.99 -7.85
C VAL A 33 15.13 -57.78 -8.43
N GLY A 34 15.87 -56.80 -7.91
CA GLY A 34 17.28 -56.55 -8.25
C GLY A 34 18.04 -55.96 -7.07
N SER A 35 18.58 -56.84 -6.23
CA SER A 35 19.48 -56.53 -5.12
C SER A 35 20.87 -56.17 -5.65
N GLY A 36 21.49 -55.13 -5.08
CA GLY A 36 22.87 -54.72 -5.35
C GLY A 36 23.34 -53.73 -4.31
N ALA A 37 23.83 -54.26 -3.18
CA ALA A 37 24.58 -53.50 -2.20
C ALA A 37 26.06 -53.55 -2.57
N ASP A 38 26.74 -52.40 -2.55
CA ASP A 38 28.12 -52.35 -2.07
C ASP A 38 28.49 -50.96 -1.53
N SER A 39 29.58 -50.90 -0.77
CA SER A 39 29.66 -50.26 0.54
C SER A 39 30.76 -49.17 0.66
N GLY A 40 30.61 -48.29 1.67
CA GLY A 40 31.65 -47.37 2.19
C GLY A 40 31.15 -45.92 2.30
N ALA A 41 31.22 -45.18 3.40
CA ALA A 41 32.09 -45.27 4.57
C ALA A 41 31.44 -44.60 5.80
N ALA A 42 31.94 -45.00 6.97
CA ALA A 42 31.43 -44.71 8.30
C ALA A 42 31.63 -43.26 8.77
N GLY A 43 30.66 -42.80 9.57
CA GLY A 43 30.76 -41.59 10.37
C GLY A 43 29.65 -41.53 11.41
N SER A 44 29.89 -42.11 12.58
CA SER A 44 29.34 -41.77 13.91
C SER A 44 27.94 -41.10 13.96
N GLY A 45 26.90 -41.82 14.40
CA GLY A 45 25.55 -41.23 14.42
C GLY A 45 24.48 -41.99 15.20
N VAL A 46 24.78 -42.49 16.41
CA VAL A 46 23.75 -43.14 17.26
C VAL A 46 22.66 -42.14 17.71
N GLY A 47 22.87 -40.82 17.58
CA GLY A 47 21.84 -39.80 17.82
C GLY A 47 21.02 -39.35 16.59
N GLY A 48 21.46 -39.68 15.37
CA GLY A 48 20.82 -39.21 14.13
C GLY A 48 19.67 -40.11 13.65
N ALA A 49 19.79 -41.42 13.86
CA ALA A 49 18.77 -42.39 13.47
C ALA A 49 17.47 -42.22 14.26
N TYR A 50 17.54 -41.99 15.57
CA TYR A 50 16.37 -41.74 16.41
C TYR A 50 15.65 -40.42 16.08
N ALA A 51 16.39 -39.37 15.71
CA ALA A 51 15.80 -38.08 15.33
C ALA A 51 15.13 -38.12 13.94
N ALA A 52 15.74 -38.83 12.98
CA ALA A 52 15.16 -39.04 11.65
C ALA A 52 13.88 -39.90 11.71
N ASP A 53 13.90 -40.95 12.54
CA ASP A 53 12.75 -41.84 12.79
C ASP A 53 11.60 -41.09 13.48
N THR A 54 11.91 -40.27 14.49
CA THR A 54 10.91 -39.43 15.16
C THR A 54 10.27 -38.41 14.20
N GLY A 55 11.06 -37.80 13.31
CA GLY A 55 10.55 -36.87 12.30
C GLY A 55 9.71 -37.54 11.21
N GLN A 56 9.91 -38.82 10.95
CA GLN A 56 9.08 -39.61 10.03
C GLN A 56 7.76 -39.99 10.70
N LEU A 57 7.79 -40.46 11.94
CA LEU A 57 6.60 -40.76 12.74
C LEU A 57 5.71 -39.53 12.97
N LEU A 58 6.30 -38.36 13.21
CA LEU A 58 5.54 -37.11 13.32
C LEU A 58 4.88 -36.72 12.00
N ARG A 59 5.58 -36.86 10.87
CA ARG A 59 5.00 -36.57 9.55
C ARG A 59 3.86 -37.51 9.20
N GLU A 60 3.98 -38.78 9.56
CA GLU A 60 2.93 -39.77 9.36
C GLU A 60 1.71 -39.48 10.26
N ALA A 61 1.93 -39.17 11.54
CA ALA A 61 0.86 -38.79 12.45
C ALA A 61 0.15 -37.48 12.04
N PHE A 62 0.88 -36.47 11.55
CA PHE A 62 0.27 -35.25 11.02
C PHE A 62 -0.45 -35.48 9.70
N ALA A 63 0.07 -36.35 8.82
CA ALA A 63 -0.61 -36.71 7.58
C ALA A 63 -1.92 -37.45 7.87
N GLU A 64 -1.91 -38.40 8.81
CA GLU A 64 -3.09 -39.12 9.28
C GLU A 64 -4.13 -38.15 9.86
N ALA A 65 -3.72 -37.27 10.77
CA ALA A 65 -4.60 -36.27 11.37
C ALA A 65 -5.16 -35.25 10.34
N ALA A 66 -4.41 -34.94 9.28
CA ALA A 66 -4.86 -34.01 8.24
C ALA A 66 -5.97 -34.61 7.35
N TYR A 67 -6.03 -35.94 7.19
CA TYR A 67 -7.11 -36.60 6.44
C TYR A 67 -8.47 -36.54 7.17
N ASP A 68 -8.47 -36.42 8.49
CA ASP A 68 -9.69 -36.28 9.30
C ASP A 68 -10.22 -34.84 9.36
N VAL A 69 -9.44 -33.85 8.90
CA VAL A 69 -9.88 -32.46 8.80
C VAL A 69 -10.61 -32.26 7.49
N THR A 70 -11.94 -32.36 7.52
CA THR A 70 -12.76 -31.84 6.41
C THR A 70 -12.78 -30.32 6.50
N PRO A 71 -12.12 -29.58 5.58
CA PRO A 71 -12.17 -28.13 5.62
C PRO A 71 -13.64 -27.68 5.47
N PRO A 72 -14.08 -26.68 6.24
CA PRO A 72 -15.40 -26.13 6.07
C PRO A 72 -15.55 -25.62 4.62
N PRO A 73 -16.73 -25.78 4.00
CA PRO A 73 -16.95 -25.33 2.63
C PRO A 73 -16.62 -23.85 2.53
N VAL A 74 -15.75 -23.50 1.58
CA VAL A 74 -15.36 -22.11 1.34
C VAL A 74 -16.62 -21.30 1.06
N PRO A 75 -16.93 -20.24 1.84
CA PRO A 75 -18.17 -19.49 1.67
C PRO A 75 -18.05 -18.50 0.49
N LEU A 76 -17.96 -19.05 -0.72
CA LEU A 76 -17.81 -18.29 -1.96
C LEU A 76 -18.94 -17.27 -2.14
N GLU A 77 -20.16 -17.60 -1.71
CA GLU A 77 -21.30 -16.68 -1.76
C GLU A 77 -21.14 -15.47 -0.84
N ALA A 78 -20.51 -15.65 0.34
CA ALA A 78 -20.24 -14.56 1.26
C ALA A 78 -19.16 -13.63 0.68
N ILE A 79 -18.10 -14.21 0.12
CA ILE A 79 -17.01 -13.48 -0.55
C ILE A 79 -17.55 -12.72 -1.77
N GLU A 80 -18.40 -13.34 -2.59
CA GLU A 80 -19.00 -12.68 -3.75
C GLU A 80 -19.98 -11.57 -3.33
N ARG A 81 -20.79 -11.80 -2.29
CA ARG A 81 -21.70 -10.78 -1.73
C ARG A 81 -20.92 -9.58 -1.21
N ASP A 82 -19.82 -9.81 -0.51
CA ASP A 82 -19.00 -8.73 0.05
C ASP A 82 -18.23 -7.96 -1.04
N GLY A 83 -17.70 -8.67 -2.03
CA GLY A 83 -17.11 -8.07 -3.23
C GLY A 83 -18.09 -7.20 -4.02
N ARG A 84 -19.35 -7.66 -4.18
CA ARG A 84 -20.42 -6.87 -4.82
C ARG A 84 -20.77 -5.62 -4.01
N LYS A 85 -20.84 -5.72 -2.68
CA LYS A 85 -21.11 -4.59 -1.78
C LYS A 85 -20.00 -3.52 -1.89
N ARG A 86 -18.73 -3.95 -1.92
CA ARG A 86 -17.57 -3.05 -2.07
C ARG A 86 -17.55 -2.34 -3.44
N ARG A 87 -17.84 -3.07 -4.54
CA ARG A 87 -17.97 -2.47 -5.89
C ARG A 87 -19.12 -1.46 -5.98
N ARG A 88 -20.27 -1.74 -5.34
CA ARG A 88 -21.42 -0.81 -5.31
C ARG A 88 -21.11 0.48 -4.56
N ARG A 89 -20.43 0.40 -3.41
CA ARG A 89 -19.99 1.60 -2.66
C ARG A 89 -19.08 2.50 -3.48
N ARG A 90 -18.10 1.93 -4.20
CA ARG A 90 -17.21 2.69 -5.10
C ARG A 90 -17.97 3.38 -6.25
N ARG A 91 -18.97 2.72 -6.84
CA ARG A 91 -19.80 3.31 -7.91
C ARG A 91 -20.75 4.39 -7.41
N ALA A 92 -21.27 4.27 -6.18
CA ALA A 92 -22.14 5.28 -5.58
C ALA A 92 -21.39 6.59 -5.29
N ALA A 93 -20.14 6.50 -4.79
CA ALA A 93 -19.29 7.67 -4.59
C ALA A 93 -18.95 8.40 -5.90
N ALA A 94 -18.74 7.66 -7.00
CA ALA A 94 -18.47 8.25 -8.31
C ALA A 94 -19.67 8.99 -8.93
N LEU A 95 -20.90 8.56 -8.64
CA LEU A 95 -22.11 9.19 -9.18
C LEU A 95 -22.53 10.46 -8.42
N SER A 96 -22.20 10.59 -7.13
CA SER A 96 -22.51 11.81 -6.36
C SER A 96 -21.68 13.02 -6.78
N THR A 97 -20.43 12.84 -7.20
CA THR A 97 -19.55 13.94 -7.63
C THR A 97 -19.98 14.54 -8.98
N GLY A 98 -20.54 13.72 -9.87
CA GLY A 98 -21.02 14.16 -11.19
C GLY A 98 -22.30 15.01 -11.14
N CYS A 99 -23.26 14.66 -10.29
CA CYS A 99 -24.51 15.43 -10.17
C CYS A 99 -24.32 16.77 -9.42
N GLY A 100 -23.41 16.85 -8.45
CA GLY A 100 -23.11 18.11 -7.76
C GLY A 100 -22.52 19.17 -8.71
N LEU A 101 -21.61 18.77 -9.60
CA LEU A 101 -20.97 19.66 -10.57
C LEU A 101 -21.93 20.18 -11.66
N LEU A 102 -23.01 19.46 -11.97
CA LEU A 102 -23.99 19.89 -12.97
C LEU A 102 -25.02 20.90 -12.44
N LEU A 103 -25.26 20.96 -11.12
CA LEU A 103 -26.25 21.88 -10.55
C LEU A 103 -25.67 23.24 -10.15
N ILE A 104 -24.36 23.34 -9.93
CA ILE A 104 -23.67 24.59 -9.55
C ILE A 104 -23.72 25.68 -10.66
N PRO A 105 -23.52 25.38 -11.96
CA PRO A 105 -23.56 26.41 -13.01
C PRO A 105 -24.95 27.02 -13.22
N LEU A 106 -26.02 26.26 -12.96
CA LEU A 106 -27.39 26.68 -13.23
C LEU A 106 -27.90 27.69 -12.18
N VAL A 107 -27.43 27.56 -10.93
CA VAL A 107 -27.74 28.51 -9.85
C VAL A 107 -27.01 29.86 -10.04
N VAL A 108 -25.79 29.84 -10.58
CA VAL A 108 -25.00 31.08 -10.83
C VAL A 108 -25.57 31.91 -11.98
N LEU A 109 -26.22 31.29 -12.98
CA LEU A 109 -26.88 32.02 -14.07
C LEU A 109 -28.23 32.63 -13.66
N ALA A 110 -28.95 32.03 -12.72
CA ALA A 110 -30.26 32.53 -12.26
C ALA A 110 -30.18 33.75 -11.32
N LEU A 111 -28.99 34.04 -10.76
CA LEU A 111 -28.78 35.09 -9.75
C LEU A 111 -28.02 36.32 -10.26
N ARG A 112 -27.91 36.53 -11.59
CA ARG A 112 -27.37 37.79 -12.12
C ARG A 112 -28.49 38.84 -12.24
N PRO A 113 -28.52 39.89 -11.40
CA PRO A 113 -29.37 41.04 -11.66
C PRO A 113 -28.79 41.86 -12.82
N ASP A 114 -29.61 42.04 -13.86
CA ASP A 114 -29.41 43.02 -14.93
C ASP A 114 -29.45 44.46 -14.40
N GLY A 115 -28.55 45.30 -14.91
CA GLY A 115 -28.55 46.76 -14.72
C GLY A 115 -27.81 47.46 -15.88
N PRO A 116 -28.46 48.34 -16.67
CA PRO A 116 -27.95 48.78 -17.99
C PRO A 116 -27.27 50.16 -18.02
N SER A 117 -26.44 50.35 -19.07
CA SER A 117 -26.15 51.58 -19.86
C SER A 117 -25.63 52.82 -19.11
N SER A 118 -24.81 53.74 -19.60
CA SER A 118 -24.17 54.13 -20.87
C SER A 118 -23.14 55.20 -20.45
N THR A 119 -22.06 55.52 -21.16
CA THR A 119 -22.05 56.54 -22.23
C THR A 119 -20.61 56.74 -22.68
N VAL A 120 -20.46 56.96 -23.99
CA VAL A 120 -19.22 57.07 -24.78
C VAL A 120 -18.82 58.54 -24.97
N ARG A 121 -17.50 58.75 -25.24
CA ARG A 121 -16.81 59.82 -26.03
C ARG A 121 -16.31 61.10 -25.31
N PRO A 122 -15.39 61.91 -25.89
CA PRO A 122 -14.33 61.69 -26.92
C PRO A 122 -12.91 62.21 -26.53
N MET A 123 -11.92 61.89 -27.38
CA MET A 123 -10.50 62.32 -27.44
C MET A 123 -10.20 63.83 -27.50
N ALA A 124 -9.00 64.23 -27.00
CA ALA A 124 -8.08 65.16 -27.68
C ALA A 124 -6.59 65.02 -27.18
N PRO A 125 -5.55 65.26 -28.01
CA PRO A 125 -4.12 65.00 -27.71
C PRO A 125 -3.25 66.31 -27.60
N PRO A 126 -1.90 66.29 -27.75
CA PRO A 126 -0.89 66.40 -26.68
C PRO A 126 -0.09 67.75 -26.66
N SER A 127 0.77 67.98 -25.65
CA SER A 127 1.88 68.95 -25.73
C SER A 127 2.99 68.76 -24.66
N PRO A 128 4.21 69.29 -24.88
CA PRO A 128 5.47 68.63 -24.54
C PRO A 128 6.25 69.19 -23.32
N ASN A 129 7.20 68.38 -22.86
CA ASN A 129 8.39 68.59 -22.00
C ASN A 129 9.03 70.01 -22.01
N PRO A 130 9.79 70.48 -20.97
CA PRO A 130 11.07 69.83 -20.58
C PRO A 130 11.63 70.01 -19.14
N SER A 131 12.65 69.17 -18.87
CA SER A 131 13.93 69.44 -18.18
C SER A 131 14.15 69.23 -16.67
N ALA A 132 15.33 68.63 -16.42
CA ALA A 132 16.20 68.58 -15.23
C ALA A 132 15.75 67.68 -14.06
N GLY A 133 16.61 66.88 -13.41
CA GLY A 133 18.06 66.76 -13.50
C GLY A 133 18.59 65.69 -12.53
N ALA A 134 19.80 65.21 -12.84
CA ALA A 134 20.83 64.61 -11.99
C ALA A 134 20.49 63.50 -10.96
N SER A 135 21.14 62.36 -11.20
CA SER A 135 21.55 61.34 -10.21
C SER A 135 22.52 61.94 -9.17
N PRO A 136 22.58 61.42 -7.92
CA PRO A 136 23.56 60.37 -7.67
C PRO A 136 23.09 59.21 -6.79
N SER A 137 23.73 58.07 -7.03
CA SER A 137 23.73 56.82 -6.27
C SER A 137 24.16 57.00 -4.80
N PRO A 138 23.55 56.25 -3.87
CA PRO A 138 24.30 55.73 -2.74
C PRO A 138 24.32 54.19 -2.69
N THR A 139 25.54 53.67 -2.64
CA THR A 139 25.98 52.35 -2.19
C THR A 139 25.22 51.85 -0.94
N PRO A 140 24.58 50.67 -0.96
CA PRO A 140 24.22 49.99 0.27
C PRO A 140 25.41 49.17 0.79
N THR A 141 25.94 49.60 1.93
CA THR A 141 26.81 48.81 2.82
C THR A 141 26.09 47.51 3.22
N PRO A 142 26.75 46.34 3.17
CA PRO A 142 26.14 45.08 3.61
C PRO A 142 26.08 45.05 5.15
N THR A 143 24.90 45.31 5.70
CA THR A 143 24.55 44.88 7.05
C THR A 143 24.34 43.37 7.01
N PRO A 144 25.09 42.55 7.78
CA PRO A 144 24.75 41.13 7.93
C PRO A 144 23.45 41.04 8.74
N ALA A 145 22.34 40.99 8.00
CA ALA A 145 21.04 40.67 8.53
C ALA A 145 20.98 39.17 8.85
N ARG A 146 20.38 38.89 10.01
CA ARG A 146 19.76 37.61 10.36
C ARG A 146 20.73 36.44 10.51
N THR A 147 21.16 36.23 11.75
CA THR A 147 21.35 34.88 12.27
C THR A 147 20.14 34.07 11.86
N SER A 148 20.38 33.07 11.02
CA SER A 148 19.40 32.07 10.62
C SER A 148 18.71 31.55 11.87
N GLU A 149 17.42 31.84 12.01
CA GLU A 149 16.54 31.01 12.82
C GLU A 149 16.65 29.63 12.17
N THR A 150 17.45 28.78 12.79
CA THR A 150 17.49 27.36 12.52
C THR A 150 16.08 26.88 12.78
N SER A 151 15.31 26.73 11.70
CA SER A 151 13.98 26.17 11.75
C SER A 151 14.07 24.87 12.53
N ALA A 152 13.31 24.75 13.61
CA ALA A 152 13.20 23.50 14.34
C ALA A 152 12.89 22.36 13.34
N PRO A 153 13.42 21.14 13.53
CA PRO A 153 13.15 20.04 12.61
C PRO A 153 11.64 19.87 12.47
N LEU A 154 11.17 19.80 11.22
CA LEU A 154 9.78 19.93 10.80
C LEU A 154 8.88 18.71 11.12
N ALA A 155 9.15 18.04 12.25
CA ALA A 155 8.73 16.70 12.63
C ALA A 155 9.62 15.61 12.02
N GLY A 156 10.75 15.31 12.66
CA GLY A 156 11.57 14.13 12.32
C GLY A 156 12.69 14.33 11.30
N GLN A 157 13.19 13.21 10.78
CA GLN A 157 14.39 13.14 9.94
C GLN A 157 14.05 12.90 8.48
N VAL A 158 14.92 13.33 7.57
CA VAL A 158 14.80 13.05 6.14
C VAL A 158 16.10 12.46 5.63
N ARG A 159 16.00 11.34 4.92
CA ARG A 159 17.11 10.70 4.23
C ARG A 159 16.78 10.53 2.75
N VAL A 160 17.66 11.05 1.91
CA VAL A 160 17.62 10.81 0.47
C VAL A 160 18.52 9.61 0.18
N VAL A 161 17.98 8.60 -0.48
CA VAL A 161 18.66 7.33 -0.77
C VAL A 161 18.77 7.09 -2.27
N ALA A 162 19.77 6.31 -2.68
CA ALA A 162 19.81 5.75 -4.02
C ALA A 162 18.76 4.63 -4.18
N PRO A 163 18.31 4.33 -5.42
CA PRO A 163 17.54 3.12 -5.66
C PRO A 163 18.27 1.88 -5.15
N GLU A 164 17.54 0.94 -4.56
CA GLU A 164 18.06 -0.30 -3.96
C GLU A 164 18.98 -0.11 -2.73
N GLU A 165 19.22 1.12 -2.28
CA GLU A 165 19.95 1.36 -1.05
C GLU A 165 19.11 0.92 0.16
N ARG A 166 19.64 -0.06 0.90
CA ARG A 166 18.99 -0.59 2.11
C ARG A 166 19.23 0.30 3.31
N VAL A 167 18.16 0.63 4.01
CA VAL A 167 18.13 1.35 5.29
C VAL A 167 17.62 0.40 6.36
N THR A 168 18.49 0.04 7.30
CA THR A 168 18.11 -0.77 8.46
C THR A 168 17.59 0.15 9.58
N THR A 169 16.39 -0.12 10.08
CA THR A 169 15.84 0.54 11.27
C THR A 169 16.52 0.03 12.54
N GLU A 170 16.32 0.72 13.66
CA GLU A 170 16.86 0.28 14.96
C GLU A 170 16.41 -1.14 15.34
N GLN A 171 15.21 -1.55 14.91
CA GLN A 171 14.64 -2.87 15.21
C GLN A 171 14.95 -3.91 14.13
N GLY A 172 15.87 -3.63 13.19
CA GLY A 172 16.33 -4.59 12.21
C GLY A 172 15.47 -4.74 10.95
N THR A 173 14.36 -3.99 10.82
CA THR A 173 13.62 -3.94 9.55
C THR A 173 14.49 -3.26 8.49
N GLU A 174 14.69 -3.90 7.35
CA GLU A 174 15.37 -3.29 6.20
C GLU A 174 14.35 -2.68 5.26
N LEU A 175 14.57 -1.44 4.83
CA LEU A 175 13.73 -0.69 3.90
C LEU A 175 14.56 -0.26 2.69
N TRP A 176 14.04 -0.43 1.49
CA TRP A 176 14.65 0.15 0.29
C TRP A 176 13.60 0.58 -0.72
N LEU A 177 13.97 1.54 -1.55
CA LEU A 177 13.08 2.14 -2.54
C LEU A 177 13.60 1.82 -3.94
N THR A 178 12.67 1.58 -4.84
CA THR A 178 12.91 1.43 -6.28
C THR A 178 12.03 2.42 -7.01
N ALA A 179 12.20 2.57 -8.33
CA ALA A 179 11.31 3.42 -9.11
C ALA A 179 9.83 2.96 -9.02
N ASP A 180 9.61 1.67 -8.78
CA ASP A 180 8.31 1.02 -8.83
C ASP A 180 7.60 0.95 -7.47
N GLY A 181 8.33 1.16 -6.36
CA GLY A 181 7.72 1.22 -5.04
C GLY A 181 8.66 0.96 -3.86
N LYS A 182 8.05 0.59 -2.74
CA LYS A 182 8.74 0.29 -1.48
C LYS A 182 8.96 -1.21 -1.36
N HIS A 183 10.16 -1.59 -0.98
CA HIS A 183 10.47 -2.92 -0.50
C HIS A 183 10.85 -2.91 0.97
N TRP A 184 10.63 -4.03 1.64
CA TRP A 184 11.11 -4.22 3.00
C TRP A 184 11.41 -5.68 3.31
N ARG A 185 12.18 -5.89 4.37
CA ARG A 185 12.33 -7.19 5.01
C ARG A 185 12.18 -7.00 6.51
N ASP A 186 11.33 -7.82 7.11
CA ASP A 186 11.17 -7.85 8.57
C ASP A 186 12.44 -8.42 9.23
N PRO A 187 12.71 -8.06 10.50
CA PRO A 187 13.83 -8.63 11.23
C PRO A 187 13.73 -10.16 11.29
N GLU A 188 14.88 -10.82 11.39
CA GLU A 188 14.92 -12.29 11.50
C GLU A 188 14.12 -12.73 12.73
N PRO A 189 13.09 -13.59 12.57
CA PRO A 189 12.31 -14.07 13.71
C PRO A 189 13.15 -14.97 14.62
N GLU A 190 14.13 -15.66 14.04
CA GLU A 190 15.11 -16.50 14.74
C GLU A 190 16.48 -16.34 14.07
N PRO A 191 17.59 -16.43 14.82
CA PRO A 191 18.93 -16.29 14.24
C PRO A 191 19.16 -17.26 13.06
N GLY A 192 19.49 -16.70 11.90
CA GLY A 192 19.75 -17.49 10.69
C GLY A 192 18.50 -17.87 9.89
N VAL A 193 17.32 -17.43 10.29
CA VAL A 193 16.08 -17.53 9.51
C VAL A 193 15.80 -16.19 8.86
N THR A 194 16.15 -16.06 7.57
CA THR A 194 15.89 -14.84 6.81
C THR A 194 14.45 -14.82 6.30
N GLY A 195 13.71 -13.78 6.65
CA GLY A 195 12.36 -13.54 6.11
C GLY A 195 12.38 -13.18 4.62
N PRO A 196 11.26 -13.36 3.90
CA PRO A 196 11.19 -13.00 2.48
C PRO A 196 11.27 -11.48 2.28
N ASP A 197 11.79 -11.09 1.12
CA ASP A 197 11.68 -9.70 0.65
C ASP A 197 10.22 -9.42 0.29
N GLN A 198 9.70 -8.34 0.85
CA GLN A 198 8.33 -7.88 0.66
C GLN A 198 8.32 -6.64 -0.23
N PHE A 199 7.20 -6.42 -0.91
CA PHE A 199 7.06 -5.32 -1.86
C PHE A 199 5.67 -4.71 -1.82
N ARG A 200 5.63 -3.37 -1.87
CA ARG A 200 4.43 -2.58 -2.08
C ARG A 200 4.63 -1.73 -3.32
N SER A 201 3.93 -2.11 -4.38
CA SER A 201 3.95 -1.40 -5.65
C SER A 201 3.27 -0.05 -5.55
N LEU A 202 3.87 0.93 -6.24
CA LEU A 202 3.30 2.24 -6.51
C LEU A 202 2.60 2.28 -7.88
N VAL A 203 2.94 1.36 -8.79
CA VAL A 203 2.62 1.43 -10.22
C VAL A 203 1.60 0.39 -10.69
N ASP A 204 1.20 -0.55 -9.83
CA ASP A 204 0.24 -1.61 -10.16
C ASP A 204 -1.23 -1.14 -10.26
N GLY A 205 -1.49 0.14 -9.96
CA GLY A 205 -2.83 0.73 -9.97
C GLY A 205 -3.67 0.41 -8.74
N ASN A 206 -3.12 -0.26 -7.73
CA ASN A 206 -3.80 -0.49 -6.45
C ASN A 206 -3.79 0.75 -5.54
N LEU A 207 -2.85 1.68 -5.80
CA LEU A 207 -2.82 3.01 -5.19
C LEU A 207 -3.29 4.06 -6.20
N ASP A 208 -4.19 4.94 -5.77
CA ASP A 208 -4.53 6.13 -6.54
C ASP A 208 -3.49 7.21 -6.28
N THR A 209 -2.50 7.31 -7.16
CA THR A 209 -1.42 8.30 -7.03
C THR A 209 -1.79 9.68 -7.58
N SER A 210 -3.02 9.89 -8.03
CA SER A 210 -3.49 11.19 -8.50
C SER A 210 -3.86 12.13 -7.35
N GLU A 211 -4.12 11.57 -6.17
CA GLU A 211 -4.41 12.26 -4.93
C GLU A 211 -3.38 11.90 -3.85
N PRO A 212 -3.07 12.82 -2.92
CA PRO A 212 -2.20 12.50 -1.80
C PRO A 212 -2.76 11.36 -0.95
N GLY A 213 -1.91 10.43 -0.55
CA GLY A 213 -2.32 9.30 0.29
C GLY A 213 -1.17 8.70 1.08
N ILE A 214 -1.54 7.94 2.12
CA ILE A 214 -0.61 7.27 3.02
C ILE A 214 -1.07 5.83 3.25
N SER A 215 -0.14 4.88 3.15
CA SER A 215 -0.34 3.49 3.55
C SER A 215 0.33 3.18 4.88
N LEU A 216 -0.09 2.12 5.56
CA LEU A 216 0.51 1.64 6.80
C LEU A 216 0.84 0.15 6.69
N GLN A 217 2.04 -0.20 7.09
CA GLN A 217 2.50 -1.55 7.38
C GLN A 217 3.27 -1.49 8.71
N GLY A 218 3.33 -2.60 9.43
CA GLY A 218 4.11 -2.68 10.64
C GLY A 218 4.40 -4.11 11.03
N SER A 219 5.49 -4.29 11.76
CA SER A 219 5.86 -5.55 12.39
C SER A 219 6.38 -5.25 13.79
N GLY A 220 6.21 -6.21 14.71
CA GLY A 220 6.62 -6.06 16.10
C GLY A 220 5.64 -6.68 17.07
N SER A 221 5.74 -6.29 18.34
CA SER A 221 4.94 -6.85 19.43
C SER A 221 4.64 -5.81 20.50
N ALA A 222 3.67 -6.10 21.36
CA ALA A 222 3.32 -5.28 22.51
C ALA A 222 4.53 -4.94 23.41
N THR A 223 5.40 -5.92 23.66
CA THR A 223 6.53 -5.79 24.58
C THR A 223 7.75 -5.15 23.93
N GLY A 224 8.00 -5.45 22.65
CA GLY A 224 9.13 -4.91 21.89
C GLY A 224 8.83 -3.59 21.17
N GLY A 225 7.57 -3.16 21.11
CA GLY A 225 7.10 -2.11 20.23
C GLY A 225 6.96 -2.57 18.78
N TYR A 226 6.43 -1.67 17.94
CA TYR A 226 6.18 -1.91 16.52
C TYR A 226 7.04 -0.97 15.67
N THR A 227 7.69 -1.53 14.65
CA THR A 227 8.28 -0.72 13.58
C THR A 227 7.21 -0.49 12.53
N VAL A 228 6.70 0.74 12.47
CA VAL A 228 5.66 1.14 11.52
C VAL A 228 6.31 1.84 10.35
N HIS A 229 5.82 1.56 9.15
CA HIS A 229 6.39 2.10 7.93
C HIS A 229 5.38 2.04 6.78
N GLY A 230 5.46 2.97 5.84
CA GLY A 230 4.44 3.09 4.80
C GLY A 230 4.87 3.99 3.65
N LEU A 231 4.19 3.85 2.52
CA LEU A 231 4.31 4.80 1.41
C LEU A 231 3.48 6.05 1.72
N PHE A 232 4.03 7.23 1.43
CA PHE A 232 3.24 8.42 1.09
C PHE A 232 3.41 8.67 -0.41
N TYR A 233 2.35 9.11 -1.07
CA TYR A 233 2.30 9.25 -2.53
C TYR A 233 1.34 10.35 -2.95
N GLY A 234 1.37 10.73 -4.23
CA GLY A 234 0.47 11.74 -4.81
C GLY A 234 0.75 13.18 -4.35
N VAL A 235 1.85 13.40 -3.63
CA VAL A 235 2.23 14.73 -3.14
C VAL A 235 2.89 15.56 -4.24
N ARG A 236 2.91 16.89 -4.09
CA ARG A 236 3.40 17.82 -5.13
C ARG A 236 4.71 18.51 -4.80
N SER A 237 5.19 18.38 -3.56
CA SER A 237 6.47 18.90 -3.10
C SER A 237 7.20 17.84 -2.27
N ALA A 238 8.50 18.08 -2.09
CA ALA A 238 9.37 17.19 -1.34
C ALA A 238 8.98 17.13 0.14
N ALA A 239 8.71 15.92 0.64
CA ALA A 239 8.52 15.70 2.07
C ALA A 239 9.78 16.05 2.89
N ALA A 240 9.58 16.81 3.96
CA ALA A 240 10.61 17.31 4.87
C ALA A 240 10.43 16.82 6.32
N GLY A 241 9.32 16.16 6.63
CA GLY A 241 9.05 15.62 7.95
C GLY A 241 7.88 14.64 7.94
N VAL A 242 7.79 13.84 9.00
CA VAL A 242 6.65 12.98 9.29
C VAL A 242 6.40 12.93 10.78
N ARG A 243 5.13 13.07 11.14
CA ARG A 243 4.62 12.86 12.49
C ARG A 243 3.70 11.65 12.49
N ILE A 244 3.87 10.81 13.50
CA ILE A 244 3.08 9.62 13.73
C ILE A 244 2.40 9.84 15.08
N THR A 245 1.08 9.78 15.09
CA THR A 245 0.28 9.76 16.31
C THR A 245 -0.11 8.31 16.56
N THR A 246 0.29 7.76 17.69
CA THR A 246 -0.09 6.41 18.12
C THR A 246 -1.53 6.37 18.59
N TYR A 247 -2.06 5.16 18.72
CA TYR A 247 -3.44 4.94 19.17
C TYR A 247 -3.76 5.56 20.54
N ASP A 248 -2.78 5.62 21.46
CA ASP A 248 -2.92 6.25 22.78
C ASP A 248 -2.75 7.78 22.75
N GLY A 249 -2.60 8.37 21.57
CA GLY A 249 -2.41 9.80 21.37
C GLY A 249 -0.96 10.28 21.54
N THR A 250 0.00 9.38 21.78
CA THR A 250 1.42 9.76 21.81
C THR A 250 1.87 10.22 20.43
N VAL A 251 2.50 11.38 20.38
CA VAL A 251 3.03 11.95 19.14
C VAL A 251 4.52 11.70 19.07
N LEU A 252 4.98 11.12 17.97
CA LEU A 252 6.40 10.92 17.68
C LEU A 252 6.77 11.36 16.27
N ASP A 253 8.01 11.83 16.18
CA ASP A 253 8.63 12.25 14.94
C ASP A 253 9.33 11.04 14.30
N GLY A 254 8.97 10.74 13.05
CA GLY A 254 9.53 9.60 12.32
C GLY A 254 10.69 9.98 11.40
N THR A 255 10.97 9.10 10.44
CA THR A 255 11.93 9.36 9.37
C THR A 255 11.27 9.21 8.01
N VAL A 256 11.55 10.15 7.12
CA VAL A 256 11.17 10.14 5.71
C VAL A 256 12.35 9.64 4.87
N LEU A 257 12.11 8.63 4.04
CA LEU A 257 13.01 8.17 2.99
C LEU A 257 12.49 8.62 1.62
N ARG A 258 13.37 9.18 0.80
CA ARG A 258 13.05 9.58 -0.58
C ARG A 258 14.14 9.15 -1.54
N LEU A 259 13.75 8.81 -2.76
CA LEU A 259 14.71 8.67 -3.85
C LEU A 259 15.21 10.05 -4.29
N LYS A 260 16.49 10.11 -4.67
CA LYS A 260 17.07 11.33 -5.24
C LYS A 260 16.32 11.76 -6.49
N GLY A 261 15.83 13.00 -6.50
CA GLY A 261 15.07 13.56 -7.62
C GLY A 261 13.58 13.23 -7.61
N THR A 262 13.12 12.35 -6.72
CA THR A 262 11.71 12.04 -6.53
C THR A 262 11.11 12.93 -5.45
N THR A 263 10.02 13.61 -5.80
CA THR A 263 9.32 14.52 -4.88
C THR A 263 7.89 14.11 -4.62
N ASN A 264 7.28 13.28 -5.46
CA ASN A 264 5.85 12.97 -5.42
C ASN A 264 5.47 11.76 -4.56
N TRP A 265 6.45 11.03 -4.04
CA TRP A 265 6.25 9.91 -3.14
C TRP A 265 7.52 9.61 -2.32
N GLY A 266 7.38 8.78 -1.31
CA GLY A 266 8.48 8.21 -0.55
C GLY A 266 7.98 7.24 0.51
N VAL A 267 8.84 6.92 1.46
CA VAL A 267 8.52 6.05 2.59
C VAL A 267 8.65 6.83 3.88
N TYR A 268 7.76 6.60 4.83
CA TYR A 268 8.00 6.98 6.22
C TYR A 268 8.23 5.73 7.05
N TYR A 269 8.96 5.87 8.15
CA TYR A 269 9.02 4.86 9.19
C TYR A 269 9.22 5.47 10.58
N GLY A 270 8.87 4.72 11.60
CA GLY A 270 9.07 5.06 13.01
C GLY A 270 8.95 3.84 13.89
N HIS A 271 9.36 3.97 15.14
CA HIS A 271 9.16 2.95 16.16
C HIS A 271 8.15 3.44 17.19
N VAL A 272 7.10 2.66 17.41
CA VAL A 272 6.00 3.02 18.29
C VAL A 272 5.86 2.00 19.40
N ARG A 273 5.61 2.47 20.62
CA ARG A 273 5.29 1.60 21.76
C ARG A 273 3.80 1.72 22.04
N VAL A 274 3.19 0.57 22.27
CA VAL A 274 1.78 0.50 22.66
C VAL A 274 1.74 0.06 24.11
N PRO A 275 0.96 0.71 24.98
CA PRO A 275 0.70 0.22 26.33
C PRO A 275 0.25 -1.24 26.32
N GLU A 276 0.81 -2.04 27.22
CA GLU A 276 0.65 -3.50 27.18
C GLU A 276 -0.81 -3.93 27.43
N ASP A 277 -1.54 -3.17 28.23
CA ASP A 277 -2.99 -3.31 28.46
C ASP A 277 -3.78 -3.07 27.17
N LEU A 278 -3.43 -2.02 26.42
CA LEU A 278 -4.04 -1.72 25.14
C LEU A 278 -3.73 -2.81 24.10
N ALA A 279 -2.48 -3.25 24.00
CA ALA A 279 -2.08 -4.27 23.03
C ALA A 279 -2.70 -5.66 23.28
N ARG A 280 -3.16 -5.93 24.52
CA ARG A 280 -3.94 -7.13 24.86
C ARG A 280 -5.44 -6.98 24.61
N SER A 281 -5.92 -5.77 24.34
CA SER A 281 -7.33 -5.52 24.05
C SER A 281 -7.73 -6.17 22.73
N LEU A 282 -8.94 -6.73 22.67
CA LEU A 282 -9.54 -7.21 21.41
C LEU A 282 -9.86 -6.06 20.44
N ASP A 283 -9.95 -4.84 20.95
CA ASP A 283 -10.21 -3.64 20.15
C ASP A 283 -8.93 -3.08 19.50
N PHE A 284 -7.76 -3.62 19.85
CA PHE A 284 -6.49 -3.19 19.28
C PHE A 284 -6.32 -3.77 17.86
N GLN A 285 -6.47 -2.90 16.86
CA GLN A 285 -6.28 -3.24 15.45
C GLN A 285 -4.92 -2.79 14.93
N ASP A 286 -4.55 -1.54 15.18
CA ASP A 286 -3.31 -0.94 14.71
C ASP A 286 -2.67 -0.02 15.78
N PRO A 287 -1.32 0.02 15.85
CA PRO A 287 -0.61 0.85 16.83
C PRO A 287 -0.62 2.35 16.50
N VAL A 288 -1.01 2.71 15.26
CA VAL A 288 -0.97 4.07 14.73
C VAL A 288 -2.40 4.58 14.58
N HIS A 289 -2.66 5.79 15.08
CA HIS A 289 -3.91 6.51 14.87
C HIS A 289 -3.87 7.40 13.62
N GLU A 290 -2.75 8.07 13.40
CA GLU A 290 -2.62 9.08 12.36
C GLU A 290 -1.17 9.16 11.88
N VAL A 291 -1.01 9.45 10.60
CA VAL A 291 0.28 9.87 10.03
C VAL A 291 0.08 11.15 9.25
N MET A 292 0.94 12.13 9.52
CA MET A 292 1.02 13.39 8.78
C MET A 292 2.40 13.54 8.17
N VAL A 293 2.47 13.80 6.87
CA VAL A 293 3.72 14.09 6.15
C VAL A 293 3.75 15.57 5.80
N TYR A 294 4.85 16.24 6.13
CA TYR A 294 5.00 17.69 5.96
C TYR A 294 6.00 18.01 4.85
N GLY A 295 5.79 19.14 4.18
CA GLY A 295 6.76 19.76 3.29
C GLY A 295 7.72 20.67 4.04
N THR A 296 8.59 21.39 3.32
CA THR A 296 9.62 22.23 3.94
C THR A 296 9.07 23.46 4.66
N ASP A 297 7.87 23.89 4.29
CA ASP A 297 7.27 25.14 4.78
C ASP A 297 6.27 24.87 5.92
N GLY A 298 6.17 23.61 6.37
CA GLY A 298 5.24 23.16 7.40
C GLY A 298 3.87 22.81 6.87
N GLU A 299 3.68 22.86 5.55
CA GLU A 299 2.45 22.45 4.92
C GLU A 299 2.25 20.94 5.02
N VAL A 300 1.01 20.50 5.25
CA VAL A 300 0.66 19.08 5.24
C VAL A 300 0.56 18.63 3.79
N LEU A 301 1.41 17.67 3.39
CA LEU A 301 1.43 17.11 2.04
C LEU A 301 0.48 15.93 1.90
N ALA A 302 0.43 15.10 2.92
CA ALA A 302 -0.44 13.95 3.00
C ALA A 302 -0.78 13.70 4.47
N GLU A 303 -1.98 13.19 4.68
CA GLU A 303 -2.55 12.89 5.98
C GLU A 303 -3.40 11.63 5.83
N ASN A 304 -3.35 10.75 6.82
CA ASN A 304 -4.29 9.65 6.89
C ASN A 304 -4.53 9.23 8.35
N TYR A 305 -5.80 8.97 8.66
CA TYR A 305 -6.22 8.40 9.93
C TYR A 305 -6.38 6.89 9.77
N PHE A 306 -5.63 6.17 10.58
CA PHE A 306 -5.76 4.74 10.79
C PHE A 306 -6.59 4.59 12.06
N GLY A 307 -7.91 4.72 11.91
CA GLY A 307 -8.83 4.68 13.05
C GLY A 307 -8.84 3.33 13.76
N PRO A 308 -9.60 3.20 14.87
CA PRO A 308 -10.23 1.93 15.21
C PRO A 308 -11.29 1.51 14.16
#